data_AF-A0A3D0L9G0-F1
#
_entry.id   AF-A0A3D0L9G0-F1
#
_cell.length_a   1.000
_cell.length_b   1.000
_cell.length_c   1.000
_cell.angle_alpha   90.00
_cell.angle_beta   90.00
_cell.angle_gamma   90.00
#
_symmetry.space_group_name_H-M   'P 1'
#
loop_
_entity.id
_entity.type
_entity.pdbx_description
1 polymer ?
#
loop_
_entity_poly.entity_id
_entity_poly.type
_entity_poly.pdbx_seq_one_letter_code
_entity_poly.pdbx_strand_id
1 'polypeptide(L)'
;GVGIDGGEVFYGNIGSNKYMANTVIGDNVNSASRIEGLTRVYRLPVLVSEYVVEEIKQVREAAERYRFFEVDTVQVKGKKIGKRIYFPLDLEQTDEEFKSLYTVEKFEEFEIGLKAYYDGDWKSARSHFKKSELDVAQVFLSRIGLKSAPEGWSGIWTMTTK
;
A
#
# COMPACT_ATOMS: atom_id res chain seq x y z
N GLY A 1 -5.13 2.61 10.96
CA GLY A 1 -4.67 3.73 10.11
C GLY A 1 -5.84 4.17 9.27
N VAL A 2 -5.61 4.67 8.06
CA VAL A 2 -6.67 4.94 7.08
C VAL A 2 -6.38 4.15 5.81
N GLY A 3 -7.35 3.37 5.36
CA GLY A 3 -7.31 2.70 4.05
C GLY A 3 -8.30 3.34 3.11
N ILE A 4 -7.83 3.78 1.94
CA ILE A 4 -8.68 4.39 0.91
C ILE A 4 -8.67 3.51 -0.33
N ASP A 5 -9.86 3.23 -0.83
CA ASP A 5 -10.06 2.48 -2.05
C ASP A 5 -11.28 3.01 -2.79
N GLY A 6 -11.40 2.66 -4.06
CA GLY A 6 -12.51 3.07 -4.89
C GLY A 6 -12.79 2.09 -6.01
N GLY A 7 -13.83 2.40 -6.77
CA GLY A 7 -14.34 1.62 -7.88
C GLY A 7 -15.84 1.49 -7.83
N GLU A 8 -16.39 0.76 -8.78
CA GLU A 8 -17.84 0.57 -8.89
C GLU A 8 -18.42 -0.13 -7.67
N VAL A 9 -19.56 0.38 -7.21
CA VAL A 9 -20.31 -0.12 -6.05
C VAL A 9 -21.80 0.06 -6.29
N PHE A 10 -22.61 -0.79 -5.66
CA PHE A 10 -24.05 -0.59 -5.57
C PHE A 10 -24.38 0.26 -4.36
N TYR A 11 -25.13 1.33 -4.56
CA TYR A 11 -25.63 2.20 -3.49
C TYR A 11 -27.15 2.13 -3.46
N GLY A 12 -27.73 1.94 -2.27
CA GLY A 12 -29.18 1.98 -2.11
C GLY A 12 -29.67 1.60 -0.73
N ASN A 13 -30.99 1.62 -0.56
CA ASN A 13 -31.63 1.12 0.64
C ASN A 13 -31.72 -0.40 0.56
N ILE A 14 -30.99 -1.08 1.42
CA ILE A 14 -30.88 -2.54 1.46
C ILE A 14 -31.36 -3.02 2.84
N GLY A 15 -32.27 -4.00 2.83
CA GLY A 15 -32.85 -4.53 4.04
C GLY A 15 -34.19 -5.19 3.81
N SER A 16 -34.90 -5.46 4.91
CA SER A 16 -36.26 -5.99 4.89
C SER A 16 -37.28 -4.87 5.11
N ASN A 17 -38.58 -5.14 4.88
CA ASN A 17 -39.66 -4.19 5.15
C ASN A 17 -39.65 -3.62 6.59
N LYS A 18 -39.00 -4.30 7.54
CA LYS A 18 -38.90 -3.89 8.95
C LYS A 18 -37.61 -3.15 9.30
N TYR A 19 -36.56 -3.31 8.50
CA TYR A 19 -35.24 -2.71 8.72
C TYR A 19 -34.62 -2.39 7.36
N MET A 20 -34.58 -1.11 7.02
CA MET A 20 -33.94 -0.58 5.81
C MET A 20 -32.70 0.21 6.23
N ALA A 21 -31.56 -0.13 5.66
CA ALA A 21 -30.33 0.62 5.82
C ALA A 21 -29.90 1.19 4.48
N ASN A 22 -29.56 2.48 4.45
CA ASN A 22 -28.89 3.05 3.29
C ASN A 22 -27.42 2.61 3.35
N THR A 23 -26.98 1.83 2.36
CA THR A 23 -25.66 1.20 2.40
C THR A 23 -25.06 1.06 1.00
N VAL A 24 -23.75 0.81 0.99
CA VAL A 24 -22.96 0.57 -0.21
C VAL A 24 -22.49 -0.89 -0.17
N ILE A 25 -22.72 -1.63 -1.25
CA ILE A 25 -22.27 -3.03 -1.39
C ILE A 25 -21.41 -3.17 -2.63
N GLY A 26 -20.26 -3.82 -2.48
CA GLY A 26 -19.37 -4.17 -3.57
C GLY A 26 -18.06 -4.71 -3.05
N ASP A 27 -17.33 -5.41 -3.91
CA ASP A 27 -15.99 -5.93 -3.60
C ASP A 27 -15.03 -4.84 -3.12
N ASN A 28 -15.19 -3.61 -3.62
CA ASN A 28 -14.37 -2.45 -3.30
C ASN A 28 -14.59 -1.93 -1.87
N VAL A 29 -15.81 -2.04 -1.31
CA VAL A 29 -16.11 -1.65 0.09
C VAL A 29 -15.30 -2.53 1.06
N ASN A 30 -15.27 -3.83 0.79
CA ASN A 30 -14.49 -4.79 1.57
C ASN A 30 -12.98 -4.68 1.34
N SER A 31 -12.56 -4.01 0.28
CA SER A 31 -11.14 -3.81 -0.05
C SER A 31 -10.57 -2.62 0.72
N ALA A 32 -11.32 -1.52 0.88
CA ALA A 32 -10.92 -0.38 1.70
C ALA A 32 -10.59 -0.77 3.15
N SER A 33 -11.45 -1.56 3.80
CA SER A 33 -11.22 -2.04 5.18
C SER A 33 -10.01 -2.98 5.29
N ARG A 34 -9.72 -3.77 4.25
CA ARG A 34 -8.50 -4.59 4.20
C ARG A 34 -7.25 -3.72 4.07
N ILE A 35 -7.27 -2.71 3.22
CA ILE A 35 -6.16 -1.75 3.09
C ILE A 35 -5.94 -1.01 4.41
N GLU A 36 -7.00 -0.63 5.12
CA GLU A 36 -6.91 -0.05 6.46
C GLU A 36 -6.18 -1.00 7.41
N GLY A 37 -6.54 -2.29 7.44
CA GLY A 37 -5.84 -3.29 8.26
C GLY A 37 -4.35 -3.43 7.92
N LEU A 38 -3.96 -3.23 6.66
CA LEU A 38 -2.56 -3.27 6.22
C LEU A 38 -1.74 -2.09 6.77
N THR A 39 -2.35 -0.96 7.12
CA THR A 39 -1.64 0.19 7.71
C THR A 39 -0.84 -0.21 8.95
N ARG A 40 -1.39 -1.11 9.78
CA ARG A 40 -0.70 -1.66 10.95
C ARG A 40 0.47 -2.55 10.59
N VAL A 41 0.36 -3.32 9.51
CA VAL A 41 1.42 -4.22 9.04
C VAL A 41 2.59 -3.40 8.49
N TYR A 42 2.30 -2.41 7.64
CA TYR A 42 3.30 -1.57 6.98
C TYR A 42 3.73 -0.36 7.79
N ARG A 43 3.11 -0.10 8.96
CA ARG A 43 3.44 1.02 9.87
C ARG A 43 3.37 2.38 9.18
N LEU A 44 2.36 2.54 8.31
CA LEU A 44 2.09 3.78 7.62
C LEU A 44 0.71 4.30 8.05
N PRO A 45 0.53 5.62 8.24
CA PRO A 45 -0.73 6.17 8.73
C PRO A 45 -1.87 6.02 7.71
N VAL A 46 -1.54 6.04 6.42
CA VAL A 46 -2.48 5.98 5.31
C VAL A 46 -1.97 5.01 4.25
N LEU A 47 -2.86 4.23 3.66
CA LEU A 47 -2.59 3.46 2.44
C LEU A 47 -3.73 3.66 1.45
N VAL A 48 -3.40 3.75 0.18
CA VAL A 48 -4.37 3.92 -0.90
C VAL A 48 -4.19 2.83 -1.96
N SER A 49 -5.27 2.47 -2.63
CA SER A 49 -5.19 1.58 -3.79
C SER A 49 -4.69 2.29 -5.04
N GLU A 50 -4.25 1.50 -6.02
CA GLU A 50 -3.98 2.00 -7.38
C GLU A 50 -5.14 2.79 -7.98
N TYR A 51 -6.39 2.40 -7.70
CA TYR A 51 -7.57 3.13 -8.18
C TYR A 51 -7.53 4.60 -7.72
N VAL A 52 -7.24 4.84 -6.44
CA VAL A 52 -7.18 6.19 -5.87
C VAL A 52 -6.03 6.99 -6.47
N VAL A 53 -4.89 6.36 -6.74
CA VAL A 53 -3.75 7.01 -7.41
C VAL A 53 -4.17 7.53 -8.78
N GLU A 54 -4.83 6.70 -9.57
CA GLU A 54 -5.25 7.07 -10.93
C GLU A 54 -6.32 8.17 -10.93
N GLU A 55 -7.26 8.15 -10.00
CA GLU A 55 -8.26 9.22 -9.86
C GLU A 55 -7.61 10.55 -9.46
N ILE A 56 -6.66 10.54 -8.52
CA ILE A 56 -6.00 11.77 -8.05
C ILE A 56 -5.13 12.38 -9.17
N LYS A 57 -4.48 11.55 -10.01
CA LYS A 57 -3.72 12.04 -11.17
C LYS A 57 -4.57 12.84 -12.17
N GLN A 58 -5.88 12.63 -12.21
CA GLN A 58 -6.80 13.40 -13.06
C GLN A 58 -7.16 14.78 -12.47
N VAL A 59 -6.89 15.00 -11.17
CA VAL A 59 -7.18 16.24 -10.46
C VAL A 59 -5.89 17.05 -10.33
N ARG A 60 -5.71 18.06 -11.18
CA ARG A 60 -4.44 18.81 -11.30
C ARG A 60 -3.85 19.26 -9.96
N GLU A 61 -4.64 19.96 -9.13
CA GLU A 61 -4.18 20.48 -7.84
C GLU A 61 -3.70 19.36 -6.90
N ALA A 62 -4.41 18.23 -6.89
CA ALA A 62 -4.03 17.08 -6.06
C ALA A 62 -2.82 16.32 -6.64
N ALA A 63 -2.70 16.24 -7.96
CA ALA A 63 -1.56 15.64 -8.63
C ALA A 63 -0.25 16.41 -8.41
N GLU A 64 -0.33 17.75 -8.24
CA GLU A 64 0.82 18.60 -7.91
C GLU A 64 1.19 18.49 -6.41
N ARG A 65 0.21 18.24 -5.53
CA ARG A 65 0.41 18.16 -4.07
C ARG A 65 0.90 16.79 -3.58
N TYR A 66 0.42 15.70 -4.15
CA TYR A 66 0.71 14.35 -3.66
C TYR A 66 1.69 13.59 -4.55
N ARG A 67 2.74 13.01 -3.94
CA ARG A 67 3.57 11.99 -4.57
C ARG A 67 3.20 10.61 -4.02
N PHE A 68 2.94 9.66 -4.91
CA PHE A 68 2.55 8.31 -4.53
C PHE A 68 3.72 7.36 -4.64
N PHE A 69 4.05 6.69 -3.54
CA PHE A 69 5.11 5.68 -3.50
C PHE A 69 4.49 4.30 -3.35
N GLU A 70 4.87 3.35 -4.23
CA GLU A 70 4.39 1.97 -4.10
C GLU A 70 4.94 1.37 -2.80
N VAL A 71 4.06 0.73 -2.03
CA VAL A 71 4.42 0.09 -0.76
C VAL A 71 4.60 -1.40 -0.94
N ASP A 72 3.65 -2.06 -1.61
CA ASP A 72 3.68 -3.50 -1.87
C ASP A 72 2.62 -3.89 -2.93
N THR A 73 2.78 -5.09 -3.49
CA THR A 73 1.75 -5.79 -4.26
C THR A 73 1.16 -6.91 -3.40
N VAL A 74 -0.03 -6.69 -2.83
CA VAL A 74 -0.68 -7.62 -1.90
C VAL A 74 -1.67 -8.54 -2.60
N GLN A 75 -1.60 -9.84 -2.33
CA GLN A 75 -2.56 -10.79 -2.88
C GLN A 75 -3.85 -10.81 -2.07
N VAL A 76 -5.00 -10.58 -2.72
CA VAL A 76 -6.31 -10.77 -2.09
C VAL A 76 -6.60 -12.27 -2.05
N LYS A 77 -6.92 -12.79 -0.85
CA LYS A 77 -7.28 -14.20 -0.65
C LYS A 77 -8.34 -14.64 -1.66
N GLY A 78 -7.99 -15.60 -2.52
CA GLY A 78 -8.89 -16.14 -3.55
C GLY A 78 -8.81 -15.45 -4.92
N LYS A 79 -8.05 -14.36 -5.11
CA LYS A 79 -7.82 -13.73 -6.42
C LYS A 79 -6.38 -14.00 -6.90
N LYS A 80 -6.22 -14.21 -8.22
CA LYS A 80 -4.92 -14.45 -8.87
C LYS A 80 -4.10 -13.17 -9.05
N ILE A 81 -4.75 -12.01 -9.08
CA ILE A 81 -4.11 -10.71 -9.35
C ILE A 81 -3.81 -10.03 -8.02
N GLY A 82 -2.54 -9.69 -7.80
CA GLY A 82 -2.11 -8.86 -6.67
C GLY A 82 -2.58 -7.43 -6.85
N LYS A 83 -2.96 -6.77 -5.75
CA LYS A 83 -3.37 -5.37 -5.73
C LYS A 83 -2.22 -4.53 -5.22
N ARG A 84 -1.82 -3.50 -5.98
CA ARG A 84 -0.84 -2.52 -5.53
C ARG A 84 -1.44 -1.56 -4.53
N ILE A 85 -0.67 -1.27 -3.49
CA ILE A 85 -0.98 -0.27 -2.48
C ILE A 85 0.13 0.78 -2.43
N TYR A 86 -0.27 2.00 -2.11
CA TYR A 86 0.61 3.17 -2.17
C TYR A 86 0.50 4.00 -0.89
N PHE A 87 1.58 4.69 -0.57
CA PHE A 87 1.59 5.77 0.40
C PHE A 87 1.46 7.11 -0.33
N PRO A 88 0.43 7.92 -0.05
CA PRO A 88 0.31 9.27 -0.58
C PRO A 88 1.13 10.25 0.28
N LEU A 89 2.33 10.61 -0.15
CA LEU A 89 3.12 11.64 0.50
C LEU A 89 2.59 13.03 0.12
N ASP A 90 2.11 13.78 1.11
CA ASP A 90 1.69 15.17 0.96
C ASP A 90 2.94 16.09 0.96
N LEU A 91 3.23 16.71 -0.17
CA LEU A 91 4.39 17.58 -0.34
C LEU A 91 4.20 18.97 0.31
N GLU A 92 2.97 19.30 0.68
CA GLU A 92 2.61 20.56 1.35
C GLU A 92 2.37 20.38 2.85
N GLN A 93 2.64 19.20 3.40
CA GLN A 93 2.52 18.96 4.84
C GLN A 93 3.37 19.94 5.64
N THR A 94 2.83 20.46 6.74
CA THR A 94 3.51 21.44 7.60
C THR A 94 3.93 20.87 8.95
N ASP A 95 3.47 19.67 9.30
CA ASP A 95 3.92 18.96 10.50
C ASP A 95 5.40 18.52 10.37
N GLU A 96 6.26 19.08 11.20
CA GLU A 96 7.72 18.84 11.13
C GLU A 96 8.13 17.42 11.54
N GLU A 97 7.38 16.78 12.44
CA GLU A 97 7.62 15.37 12.81
C GLU A 97 7.34 14.47 11.59
N PHE A 98 6.20 14.67 10.93
CA PHE A 98 5.82 13.95 9.73
C PHE A 98 6.85 14.14 8.60
N LYS A 99 7.29 15.38 8.34
CA LYS A 99 8.30 15.67 7.31
C LYS A 99 9.64 15.01 7.61
N SER A 100 10.04 14.92 8.88
CA SER A 100 11.28 14.23 9.27
C SER A 100 11.19 12.71 9.06
N LEU A 101 10.03 12.12 9.34
CA LEU A 101 9.78 10.70 9.19
C LEU A 101 9.64 10.28 7.72
N TYR A 102 8.97 11.10 6.92
CA TYR A 102 8.52 10.77 5.57
C TYR A 102 9.04 11.79 4.55
N THR A 103 10.26 11.58 4.05
CA THR A 103 10.84 12.42 2.99
C THR A 103 10.80 11.71 1.65
N VAL A 104 10.87 12.49 0.58
CA VAL A 104 10.96 11.98 -0.79
C VAL A 104 12.19 11.07 -0.95
N GLU A 105 13.35 11.49 -0.45
CA GLU A 105 14.62 10.76 -0.60
C GLU A 105 14.58 9.40 0.09
N LYS A 106 13.96 9.33 1.28
CA LYS A 106 13.77 8.07 2.00
C LYS A 106 12.89 7.11 1.21
N PHE A 107 11.81 7.61 0.62
CA PHE A 107 10.92 6.78 -0.19
C PHE A 107 11.53 6.41 -1.56
N GLU A 108 12.35 7.27 -2.17
CA GLU A 108 13.09 6.92 -3.39
C GLU A 108 14.06 5.77 -3.16
N GLU A 109 14.78 5.75 -2.03
CA GLU A 109 15.59 4.58 -1.69
C GLU A 109 14.76 3.34 -1.39
N PHE A 110 13.58 3.52 -0.79
CA PHE A 110 12.67 2.40 -0.59
C PHE A 110 12.18 1.82 -1.92
N GLU A 111 11.82 2.63 -2.91
CA GLU A 111 11.37 2.17 -4.24
C GLU A 111 12.46 1.39 -4.98
N ILE A 112 13.73 1.82 -4.89
CA ILE A 112 14.85 1.05 -5.45
C ILE A 112 14.95 -0.31 -4.77
N GLY A 113 14.83 -0.34 -3.44
CA GLY A 113 14.80 -1.57 -2.66
C GLY A 113 13.63 -2.49 -3.02
N LEU A 114 12.44 -1.91 -3.22
CA LEU A 114 11.22 -2.63 -3.59
C LEU A 114 11.33 -3.26 -4.98
N LYS A 115 11.88 -2.52 -5.95
CA LYS A 115 12.14 -3.05 -7.29
C LYS A 115 13.11 -4.24 -7.23
N ALA A 116 14.24 -4.09 -6.54
CA ALA A 116 15.20 -5.17 -6.37
C ALA A 116 14.59 -6.38 -5.63
N TYR A 117 13.68 -6.14 -4.67
CA TYR A 117 12.95 -7.18 -3.98
C TYR A 117 12.05 -7.99 -4.93
N TYR A 118 11.32 -7.31 -5.81
CA TYR A 118 10.50 -7.96 -6.84
C TYR A 118 11.33 -8.75 -7.84
N ASP A 119 12.48 -8.20 -8.26
CA ASP A 119 13.42 -8.86 -9.19
C ASP A 119 14.19 -10.04 -8.56
N GLY A 120 14.05 -10.25 -7.24
CA GLY A 120 14.73 -11.32 -6.51
C GLY A 120 16.17 -11.00 -6.11
N ASP A 121 16.67 -9.80 -6.42
CA ASP A 121 17.96 -9.31 -5.90
C ASP A 121 17.83 -8.85 -4.45
N TRP A 122 17.69 -9.82 -3.56
CA TRP A 122 17.51 -9.60 -2.11
C TRP A 122 18.77 -9.05 -1.42
N LYS A 123 19.93 -9.06 -2.10
CA LYS A 123 21.13 -8.39 -1.59
C LYS A 123 21.00 -6.89 -1.78
N SER A 124 20.69 -6.45 -3.00
CA SER A 124 20.45 -5.03 -3.29
C SER A 124 19.24 -4.50 -2.51
N ALA A 125 18.13 -5.24 -2.50
CA ALA A 125 16.92 -4.88 -1.76
C ALA A 125 17.22 -4.55 -0.29
N ARG A 126 17.95 -5.43 0.40
CA ARG A 126 18.36 -5.20 1.81
C ARG A 126 19.19 -3.95 2.01
N SER A 127 20.10 -3.65 1.08
CA SER A 127 20.94 -2.45 1.16
C SER A 127 20.07 -1.20 1.11
N HIS A 128 19.20 -1.11 0.11
CA HIS A 128 18.34 0.06 -0.11
C HIS A 128 17.26 0.21 0.98
N PHE A 129 16.65 -0.89 1.43
CA PHE A 129 15.71 -0.86 2.57
C PHE A 129 16.35 -0.40 3.89
N LYS A 130 17.64 -0.64 4.11
CA LYS A 130 18.33 -0.09 5.29
C LYS A 130 18.61 1.39 5.14
N LYS A 131 18.96 1.84 3.92
CA LYS A 131 19.26 3.25 3.62
C LYS A 131 18.03 4.14 3.63
N SER A 132 16.85 3.61 3.34
CA SER A 132 15.60 4.40 3.38
C SER A 132 15.24 4.86 4.80
N GLU A 133 15.71 4.14 5.83
CA GLU A 133 15.39 4.41 7.24
C GLU A 133 13.88 4.45 7.56
N LEU A 134 13.04 3.95 6.65
CA LEU A 134 11.61 3.91 6.83
C LEU A 134 11.21 2.67 7.63
N ASP A 135 10.28 2.86 8.58
CA ASP A 135 9.73 1.77 9.37
C ASP A 135 9.06 0.67 8.53
N VAL A 136 8.44 1.06 7.40
CA VAL A 136 7.85 0.12 6.44
C VAL A 136 8.89 -0.85 5.86
N ALA A 137 10.14 -0.41 5.72
CA ALA A 137 11.23 -1.24 5.19
C ALA A 137 11.53 -2.45 6.09
N GLN A 138 11.25 -2.36 7.40
CA GLN A 138 11.43 -3.46 8.35
C GLN A 138 10.57 -4.68 8.01
N VAL A 139 9.42 -4.47 7.38
CA VAL A 139 8.56 -5.56 6.89
C VAL A 139 9.32 -6.41 5.87
N PHE A 140 9.95 -5.75 4.90
CA PHE A 140 10.69 -6.42 3.83
C PHE A 140 12.01 -7.01 4.31
N LEU A 141 12.73 -6.30 5.18
CA LEU A 141 13.94 -6.83 5.82
C LEU A 141 13.64 -8.12 6.61
N SER A 142 12.47 -8.18 7.27
CA SER A 142 12.02 -9.40 7.97
C SER A 142 11.68 -10.53 7.01
N ARG A 143 11.02 -10.23 5.88
CA ARG A 143 10.72 -11.23 4.82
C ARG A 143 11.98 -11.82 4.20
N ILE A 144 12.95 -10.96 3.88
CA ILE A 144 14.23 -11.36 3.28
C ILE A 144 15.09 -12.14 4.29
N GLY A 145 15.17 -11.63 5.53
CA GLY A 145 16.04 -12.17 6.57
C GLY A 145 17.51 -12.24 6.14
N LEU A 146 18.15 -13.39 6.39
CA LEU A 146 19.52 -13.68 5.95
C LEU A 146 19.56 -14.47 4.63
N LYS A 147 18.41 -14.74 4.00
CA LYS A 147 18.30 -15.65 2.87
C LYS A 147 18.43 -14.92 1.52
N SER A 148 18.59 -15.71 0.47
CA SER A 148 18.33 -15.29 -0.91
C SER A 148 16.85 -15.51 -1.26
N ALA A 149 16.40 -14.92 -2.36
CA ALA A 149 15.06 -15.18 -2.87
C ALA A 149 14.85 -16.68 -3.09
N PRO A 150 13.64 -17.21 -2.81
CA PRO A 150 13.34 -18.61 -3.05
C PRO A 150 13.42 -18.93 -4.55
N GLU A 151 13.66 -20.19 -4.87
CA GLU A 151 13.60 -20.66 -6.25
C GLU A 151 12.20 -20.41 -6.84
N GLY A 152 12.14 -19.87 -8.06
CA GLY A 152 10.87 -19.51 -8.70
C GLY A 152 10.18 -18.28 -8.11
N TRP A 153 10.91 -17.39 -7.44
CA TRP A 153 10.37 -16.14 -6.88
C TRP A 153 9.56 -15.34 -7.90
N SER A 154 8.28 -15.10 -7.59
CA SER A 154 7.34 -14.41 -8.47
C SER A 154 7.25 -12.90 -8.22
N GLY A 155 8.17 -12.34 -7.42
CA GLY A 155 8.10 -10.97 -6.94
C GLY A 155 7.12 -10.73 -5.78
N ILE A 156 6.16 -11.63 -5.55
CA ILE A 156 5.06 -11.40 -4.61
C ILE A 156 5.23 -12.26 -3.36
N TRP A 157 5.20 -11.60 -2.20
CA TRP A 157 5.21 -12.30 -0.92
C TRP A 157 3.85 -12.93 -0.64
N THR A 158 3.82 -14.24 -0.43
CA THR A 158 2.63 -14.93 0.05
C THR A 158 2.71 -15.09 1.56
N MET A 159 1.79 -14.46 2.30
CA MET A 159 1.67 -14.71 3.73
C MET A 159 1.21 -16.15 3.98
N THR A 160 2.04 -16.93 4.69
CA THR A 160 1.78 -18.34 4.99
C THR A 160 0.99 -18.57 6.28
N THR A 161 0.61 -17.52 7.01
CA THR A 161 -0.09 -17.63 8.30
C THR A 161 -1.51 -17.08 8.21
N LYS A 162 -2.46 -17.83 8.78
CA LYS A 162 -3.89 -17.53 8.87
C LYS A 162 -4.20 -16.36 9.79
#